data_AF-A0A3B0AFQ4-F1
#
_entry.id   AF-A0A3B0AFQ4-F1
#
_cell.length_a   1.000
_cell.length_b   1.000
_cell.length_c   1.000
_cell.angle_alpha   90.00
_cell.angle_beta   90.00
_cell.angle_gamma   90.00
#
_symmetry.space_group_name_H-M   'P 1'
#
loop_
_entity.id
_entity.type
_entity.pdbx_description
1 polymer ?
#
loop_
_entity_poly.entity_id
_entity_poly.type
_entity_poly.pdbx_seq_one_letter_code
_entity_poly.pdbx_strand_id
1 'polypeptide(L)'
;MLREIPLPPYVTGEDAQFAVRAVVVHAPRRWSGGTVCRNDASPHPCRLHRWGARVLALRGLEDADIAALIERGDPAAPLPPRGA
;
A
#
# COMPACT_ATOMS: atom_id res chain seq x y z
N MET A 1 4.09 -18.50 -11.68
CA MET A 1 3.95 -17.58 -10.53
C MET A 1 4.56 -16.23 -10.91
N LEU A 2 3.82 -15.13 -10.79
CA LEU A 2 4.36 -13.78 -11.00
C LEU A 2 5.28 -13.41 -9.83
N ARG A 3 6.50 -12.95 -10.13
CA ARG A 3 7.51 -12.57 -9.11
C ARG A 3 7.07 -11.33 -8.32
N GLU A 4 7.50 -11.15 -7.08
CA GLU A 4 7.26 -9.91 -6.34
C GLU A 4 7.82 -8.68 -7.07
N ILE A 5 7.25 -7.50 -6.80
CA ILE A 5 7.79 -6.24 -7.33
C ILE A 5 9.05 -5.90 -6.52
N PRO A 6 10.20 -5.65 -7.17
CA PRO A 6 11.43 -5.31 -6.46
C PRO A 6 11.26 -4.00 -5.69
N LEU A 7 11.93 -3.91 -4.55
CA LEU A 7 11.99 -2.66 -3.81
C LEU A 7 13.06 -1.74 -4.40
N PRO A 8 12.84 -0.42 -4.41
CA PRO A 8 13.88 0.51 -4.77
C PRO A 8 15.02 0.47 -3.72
N PRO A 9 16.28 0.71 -4.13
CA PRO A 9 17.42 0.71 -3.20
C PRO A 9 17.37 1.86 -2.17
N TYR A 10 16.62 2.91 -2.47
CA TYR A 10 16.28 4.01 -1.58
C TYR A 10 14.88 4.51 -1.92
N VAL A 11 14.08 4.90 -0.92
CA VAL A 11 12.71 5.38 -1.14
C VAL A 11 12.72 6.89 -1.37
N THR A 12 12.34 7.30 -2.58
CA THR A 12 12.13 8.70 -2.94
C THR A 12 10.74 9.20 -2.50
N GLY A 13 10.49 10.50 -2.64
CA GLY A 13 9.14 11.06 -2.43
C GLY A 13 8.13 10.52 -3.44
N GLU A 14 8.56 10.30 -4.69
CA GLU A 14 7.71 9.75 -5.75
C GLU A 14 7.36 8.28 -5.50
N ASP A 15 8.34 7.46 -5.11
CA ASP A 15 8.09 6.06 -4.71
C ASP A 15 7.05 5.97 -3.60
N ALA A 16 7.16 6.87 -2.62
CA ALA A 16 6.26 6.91 -1.49
C ALA A 16 4.84 7.31 -1.91
N GLN A 17 4.68 8.23 -2.87
CA GLN A 17 3.36 8.55 -3.44
C GLN A 17 2.75 7.42 -4.25
N PHE A 18 3.56 6.69 -5.04
CA PHE A 18 3.10 5.48 -5.69
C PHE A 18 2.72 4.39 -4.69
N ALA A 19 3.42 4.30 -3.56
CA ALA A 19 3.10 3.38 -2.48
C ALA A 19 1.78 3.71 -1.78
N VAL A 20 1.48 4.99 -1.53
CA VAL A 20 0.16 5.46 -1.06
C VAL A 20 -0.93 4.98 -2.01
N ARG A 21 -0.77 5.27 -3.31
CA ARG A 21 -1.74 4.82 -4.32
C ARG A 21 -1.89 3.31 -4.31
N ALA A 22 -0.80 2.56 -4.19
CA ALA A 22 -0.82 1.10 -4.20
C ALA A 22 -1.62 0.54 -3.00
N VAL A 23 -1.39 1.01 -1.77
CA VAL A 23 -2.13 0.50 -0.60
C VAL A 23 -3.60 0.92 -0.62
N VAL A 24 -3.88 2.16 -1.06
CA VAL A 24 -5.25 2.70 -1.13
C VAL A 24 -6.05 2.01 -2.24
N VAL A 25 -5.58 2.01 -3.49
CA VAL A 25 -6.33 1.44 -4.62
C VAL A 25 -6.52 -0.07 -4.44
N HIS A 26 -5.50 -0.76 -3.92
CA HIS A 26 -5.52 -2.20 -3.69
C HIS A 26 -5.93 -2.59 -2.26
N ALA A 27 -6.70 -1.74 -1.59
CA ALA A 27 -7.29 -2.00 -0.28
C ALA A 27 -8.07 -3.33 -0.23
N PRO A 28 -8.17 -3.97 0.94
CA PRO A 28 -8.99 -5.16 1.12
C PRO A 28 -10.47 -4.86 0.88
N ARG A 29 -11.16 -5.79 0.22
CA ARG A 29 -12.61 -5.84 0.09
C ARG A 29 -13.10 -7.22 0.52
N ARG A 30 -14.17 -7.28 1.31
CA ARG A 30 -14.86 -8.54 1.61
C ARG A 30 -15.64 -9.01 0.38
N TRP A 31 -15.46 -10.27 0.03
CA TRP A 31 -16.20 -10.96 -1.02
C TRP A 31 -16.57 -12.36 -0.52
N SER A 32 -17.64 -12.97 -1.04
CA SER A 32 -18.15 -14.26 -0.56
C SER A 32 -17.02 -15.30 -0.43
N GLY A 33 -16.65 -15.65 0.80
CA GLY A 33 -15.60 -16.63 1.11
C GLY A 33 -14.20 -16.08 1.41
N GLY A 34 -13.96 -14.75 1.42
CA GLY A 34 -12.67 -14.21 1.83
C GLY A 34 -12.44 -12.71 1.59
N THR A 35 -11.20 -12.29 1.77
CA THR A 35 -10.75 -10.92 1.49
C THR A 35 -9.98 -10.88 0.17
N VAL A 36 -10.46 -10.05 -0.75
CA VAL A 36 -9.83 -9.84 -2.06
C VAL A 36 -9.35 -8.41 -2.21
N CYS A 37 -8.38 -8.19 -3.09
CA CYS A 37 -7.98 -6.86 -3.49
C CYS A 37 -9.14 -6.18 -4.21
N ARG A 38 -9.52 -4.98 -3.78
CA ARG A 38 -10.61 -4.20 -4.40
C ARG A 38 -10.44 -3.98 -5.90
N ASN A 39 -9.21 -3.72 -6.35
CA ASN A 39 -8.91 -3.43 -7.75
C ASN A 39 -8.69 -4.68 -8.61
N ASP A 40 -7.82 -5.59 -8.15
CA ASP A 40 -7.37 -6.73 -8.97
C ASP A 40 -8.24 -7.99 -8.81
N ALA A 41 -9.16 -8.02 -7.84
CA ALA A 41 -9.93 -9.19 -7.40
C ALA A 41 -9.11 -10.44 -6.99
N SER A 42 -7.78 -10.33 -6.96
CA SER A 42 -6.88 -11.38 -6.43
C SER A 42 -6.97 -11.48 -4.90
N PRO A 43 -6.52 -12.61 -4.30
CA PRO A 43 -6.44 -12.72 -2.84
C PRO A 43 -5.66 -11.55 -2.23
N HIS A 44 -6.23 -10.94 -1.19
CA HIS A 44 -5.57 -9.83 -0.50
C HIS A 44 -4.64 -10.36 0.60
N PRO A 45 -3.43 -9.78 0.78
CA PRO A 45 -2.89 -8.64 0.02
C PRO A 45 -2.40 -9.05 -1.37
N CYS A 46 -2.67 -8.24 -2.40
CA CYS A 46 -2.11 -8.47 -3.74
C CYS A 46 -0.66 -7.96 -3.84
N ARG A 47 0.00 -8.22 -4.97
CA ARG A 47 1.41 -7.83 -5.19
C ARG A 47 1.65 -6.32 -5.04
N LEU A 48 0.76 -5.49 -5.59
CA LEU A 48 0.88 -4.03 -5.50
C LEU A 48 0.65 -3.54 -4.07
N HIS A 49 -0.33 -4.09 -3.37
CA HIS A 49 -0.55 -3.77 -1.97
C HIS A 49 0.66 -4.11 -1.10
N ARG A 50 1.23 -5.32 -1.25
CA ARG A 50 2.44 -5.73 -0.53
C ARG A 50 3.63 -4.83 -0.82
N TRP A 51 3.84 -4.46 -2.08
CA TRP A 51 4.91 -3.55 -2.47
C TRP A 51 4.73 -2.18 -1.82
N GLY A 52 3.52 -1.60 -1.90
CA GLY A 52 3.22 -0.30 -1.30
C GLY A 52 3.47 -0.29 0.21
N ALA A 53 2.95 -1.29 0.93
CA ALA A 53 3.15 -1.40 2.37
C ALA A 53 4.65 -1.47 2.75
N ARG A 54 5.44 -2.25 2.00
CA ARG A 54 6.90 -2.34 2.23
C ARG A 54 7.63 -1.03 1.95
N VAL A 55 7.27 -0.31 0.88
CA VAL A 55 7.86 1.01 0.58
C VAL A 55 7.53 2.04 1.65
N LEU A 56 6.28 2.05 2.15
CA LEU A 56 5.87 2.95 3.23
C LEU A 56 6.58 2.60 4.56
N ALA A 57 6.74 1.32 4.87
CA ALA A 57 7.50 0.88 6.05
C ALA A 57 8.98 1.31 5.96
N LEU A 58 9.64 1.13 4.80
CA LEU A 58 11.01 1.64 4.57
C LEU A 58 11.11 3.16 4.67
N ARG A 59 9.99 3.86 4.42
CA ARG A 59 9.87 5.31 4.53
C ARG A 59 9.63 5.78 5.98
N GLY A 60 9.44 4.84 6.90
CA GLY A 60 9.28 5.05 8.34
C GLY A 60 7.84 5.14 8.83
N LEU A 61 6.86 4.71 8.03
CA LEU A 61 5.46 4.67 8.48
C LEU A 61 5.19 3.39 9.28
N GLU A 62 4.37 3.52 10.32
CA GLU A 62 3.88 2.37 11.06
C GLU A 62 2.63 1.76 10.39
N ASP A 63 2.30 0.53 10.75
CA ASP A 63 1.11 -0.17 10.22
C ASP A 63 -0.18 0.62 10.49
N ALA A 64 -0.24 1.37 11.59
CA ALA A 64 -1.36 2.23 11.94
C ALA A 64 -1.52 3.41 10.96
N ASP A 65 -0.43 4.06 10.55
CA ASP A 65 -0.46 5.13 9.55
C ASP A 65 -0.92 4.60 8.19
N ILE A 66 -0.43 3.41 7.81
CA ILE A 66 -0.82 2.75 6.56
C ILE A 66 -2.31 2.40 6.59
N ALA A 67 -2.82 1.89 7.72
CA ALA A 67 -4.24 1.64 7.91
C ALA A 67 -5.06 2.92 7.78
N ALA A 68 -4.64 4.02 8.41
CA ALA A 68 -5.31 5.31 8.31
C ALA A 68 -5.36 5.85 6.86
N LEU A 69 -4.30 5.66 6.07
CA LEU A 69 -4.30 5.99 4.64
C LEU A 69 -5.34 5.16 3.86
N ILE A 70 -5.41 3.86 4.13
CA ILE A 70 -6.36 2.94 3.50
C ILE A 70 -7.80 3.32 3.85
N GLU A 71 -8.07 3.61 5.12
CA GLU A 71 -9.38 4.03 5.63
C GLU A 71 -9.82 5.37 5.04
N ARG A 72 -8.90 6.35 4.94
CA ARG A 72 -9.15 7.64 4.29
C ARG A 72 -9.53 7.48 2.82
N GLY A 73 -8.96 6.48 2.14
CA GLY A 73 -9.37 6.09 0.79
C GLY A 73 -8.95 7.04 -0.34
N ASP A 74 -8.11 8.05 -0.06
CA ASP A 74 -7.61 9.01 -1.04
C ASP A 74 -6.20 8.62 -1.53
N PRO A 75 -6.04 8.19 -2.79
CA PRO A 75 -4.75 7.75 -3.33
C PRO A 75 -3.78 8.90 -3.63
N ALA A 76 -4.21 10.15 -3.46
CA ALA A 76 -3.37 11.35 -3.56
C ALA A 76 -3.05 11.95 -2.17
N ALA A 77 -3.34 11.21 -1.09
CA ALA A 77 -3.05 11.64 0.26
C ALA A 77 -1.58 12.08 0.42
N PRO A 78 -1.31 13.28 0.97
CA PRO A 78 0.03 13.60 1.39
C PRO A 78 0.46 12.65 2.51
N LEU A 79 1.73 12.23 2.48
CA LEU A 79 2.29 11.42 3.54
C LEU A 79 2.54 12.25 4.80
N PRO A 80 2.40 11.64 5.99
CA PRO A 80 2.85 12.29 7.21
C PRO A 80 4.36 12.60 7.15
N PRO A 81 4.82 13.64 7.87
CA PRO A 81 6.24 13.93 8.01
C PRO A 81 6.98 12.73 8.65
N ARG A 82 8.29 12.61 8.40
CA ARG A 82 9.10 11.53 8.99
C ARG A 82 9.15 11.69 10.52
N GLY A 83 8.77 10.65 11.26
CA GLY A 83 8.97 10.56 12.71
C GLY A 83 8.00 11.39 13.56
N ALA A 84 6.72 11.46 13.15
CA ALA A 84 5.64 11.95 14.01
C ALA A 84 5.31 10.94 15.10
#